data_AF-A0A0F7SRJ9-F1
#
_entry.id   AF-A0A0F7SRJ9-F1
#
_cell.length_a   1.000
_cell.length_b   1.000
_cell.length_c   1.000
_cell.angle_alpha   90.00
_cell.angle_beta   90.00
_cell.angle_gamma   90.00
#
_symmetry.space_group_name_H-M   'P 1'
#
loop_
_entity.id
_entity.type
_entity.pdbx_description
1 polymer ?
#
loop_
_entity_poly.entity_id
_entity_poly.type
_entity_poly.pdbx_seq_one_letter_code
_entity_poly.pdbx_strand_id
1 'polypeptide(L)'
;MKLDATDIRYLTADEFRILTATEMGSKNHEVVPASLIAQISGVRSGAGNKLMGQLAKRNLIARVQNIKYDGYRLTYGGYDYLAIRAMAKRDSLYSVGSQIGVGKESDIYVVADKEGNKLCMKMHRFVLSTFLSLNVKPQTR
;
A
#
# COMPACT_ATOMS: atom_id res chain seq x y z
N MET A 1 -6.66 8.12 -3.45
CA MET A 1 -5.50 8.18 -2.53
C MET A 1 -4.25 8.38 -3.38
N LYS A 2 -3.55 9.51 -3.25
CA LYS A 2 -2.32 9.76 -4.00
C LYS A 2 -1.18 8.93 -3.41
N LEU A 3 -0.25 8.44 -4.24
CA LEU A 3 0.94 7.77 -3.73
C LEU A 3 1.89 8.83 -3.16
N ASP A 4 2.12 8.81 -1.85
CA ASP A 4 3.16 9.62 -1.22
C ASP A 4 4.47 8.83 -1.21
N ALA A 5 5.26 8.97 -2.27
CA ALA A 5 6.52 8.23 -2.44
C ALA A 5 7.61 8.61 -1.41
N THR A 6 7.46 9.75 -0.73
CA THR A 6 8.42 10.24 0.29
C THR A 6 8.51 9.30 1.48
N ASP A 7 7.38 8.73 1.89
CA ASP A 7 7.26 7.90 3.08
C ASP A 7 7.96 6.54 2.94
N ILE A 8 8.17 6.07 1.70
CA ILE A 8 8.90 4.83 1.38
C ILE A 8 10.31 4.84 1.99
N ARG A 9 10.98 6.00 2.00
CA ARG A 9 12.35 6.15 2.52
C ARG A 9 12.44 5.98 4.04
N TYR A 10 11.33 6.17 4.74
CA TYR A 10 11.24 6.10 6.21
C TYR A 10 10.72 4.75 6.72
N LEU A 11 10.52 3.76 5.83
CA LEU A 11 10.20 2.40 6.23
C LEU A 11 11.46 1.59 6.50
N THR A 12 11.49 0.96 7.66
CA THR A 12 12.54 0.05 8.10
C THR A 12 12.41 -1.32 7.42
N ALA A 13 13.50 -2.10 7.44
CA ALA A 13 13.49 -3.44 6.86
C ALA A 13 12.46 -4.37 7.52
N ASP A 14 12.21 -4.23 8.83
CA ASP A 14 11.24 -5.03 9.58
C ASP A 14 9.79 -4.66 9.22
N GLU A 15 9.49 -3.38 9.01
CA GLU A 15 8.16 -2.93 8.54
C GLU A 15 7.81 -3.57 7.18
N PHE A 16 8.78 -3.63 6.27
CA PHE A 16 8.56 -4.29 4.99
C PHE A 16 8.43 -5.81 5.11
N ARG A 17 9.12 -6.47 6.05
CA ARG A 17 8.88 -7.90 6.31
C ARG A 17 7.45 -8.14 6.79
N ILE A 18 6.92 -7.26 7.63
CA ILE A 18 5.53 -7.33 8.10
C ILE A 18 4.55 -7.10 6.95
N LEU A 19 4.82 -6.14 6.05
CA LEU A 19 4.00 -5.94 4.85
C LEU A 19 3.99 -7.17 3.94
N THR A 20 5.17 -7.76 3.67
CA THR A 20 5.26 -9.01 2.88
C THR A 20 4.57 -10.18 3.58
N ALA A 21 4.69 -10.31 4.90
CA ALA A 21 3.98 -11.33 5.65
C ALA A 21 2.46 -11.15 5.58
N THR A 22 1.99 -9.90 5.60
CA THR A 22 0.58 -9.55 5.43
C THR A 22 0.08 -9.89 4.02
N GLU A 23 0.86 -9.61 2.97
CA GLU A 23 0.56 -10.01 1.58
C GLU A 23 0.50 -11.54 1.44
N MET A 24 1.44 -12.27 2.04
CA MET A 24 1.44 -13.73 2.02
C MET A 24 0.22 -14.30 2.75
N GLY A 25 -0.15 -13.72 3.90
CA GLY A 25 -1.35 -14.09 4.65
C GLY A 25 -2.65 -13.76 3.92
N SER A 26 -2.67 -12.64 3.18
CA SER A 26 -3.88 -12.15 2.50
C SER A 26 -4.30 -13.00 1.30
N LYS A 27 -3.41 -13.87 0.79
CA LYS A 27 -3.74 -14.84 -0.25
C LYS A 27 -4.78 -15.87 0.22
N ASN A 28 -4.75 -16.21 1.51
CA ASN A 28 -5.60 -17.24 2.10
C ASN A 28 -6.68 -16.67 3.03
N HIS A 29 -6.44 -15.50 3.65
CA HIS A 29 -7.36 -14.87 4.59
C HIS A 29 -7.63 -13.43 4.18
N GLU A 30 -8.89 -13.03 4.01
CA GLU A 30 -9.23 -11.63 3.74
C GLU A 30 -8.76 -10.69 4.87
N VAL A 31 -8.88 -11.14 6.11
CA VAL A 31 -8.36 -10.47 7.30
C VAL A 31 -7.30 -11.36 7.94
N VAL A 32 -6.05 -10.89 7.97
CA VAL A 32 -4.91 -11.65 8.47
C VAL A 32 -4.75 -11.38 9.98
N PRO A 33 -4.80 -12.41 10.84
CA PRO A 33 -4.63 -12.21 12.27
C PRO A 33 -3.19 -11.83 12.63
N ALA A 34 -3.02 -11.01 13.66
CA ALA A 34 -1.72 -10.50 14.10
C ALA A 34 -0.73 -11.62 14.48
N SER A 35 -1.24 -12.72 15.06
CA SER A 35 -0.45 -13.91 15.39
C SER A 35 0.16 -14.57 14.16
N LEU A 36 -0.61 -14.67 13.07
CA LEU A 36 -0.15 -15.23 11.81
C LEU A 36 0.89 -14.31 11.14
N ILE A 37 0.69 -13.00 11.18
CA ILE A 37 1.67 -12.03 10.67
C ILE A 37 3.00 -12.14 11.44
N ALA A 38 2.95 -12.24 12.76
CA ALA A 38 4.15 -12.43 13.58
C ALA A 38 4.88 -13.73 13.23
N GLN A 39 4.14 -14.81 12.99
CA GLN A 39 4.70 -16.12 12.60
C GLN A 39 5.36 -16.08 11.21
N ILE A 40 4.71 -15.49 10.21
CA ILE A 40 5.23 -15.42 8.84
C ILE A 40 6.39 -14.43 8.73
N SER A 41 6.32 -13.29 9.43
CA SER A 41 7.36 -12.25 9.36
C SER A 41 8.65 -12.64 10.10
N GLY A 42 8.59 -13.59 11.04
CA GLY A 42 9.72 -13.99 11.89
C GLY A 42 10.22 -12.87 12.81
N VAL A 43 9.47 -11.78 12.95
CA VAL A 43 9.83 -10.64 13.80
C VAL A 43 9.49 -10.99 15.26
N ARG A 44 10.35 -10.59 16.20
CA ARG A 44 10.12 -10.81 17.63
C ARG A 44 8.74 -10.26 18.02
N SER A 45 7.89 -11.13 18.56
CA SER A 45 6.45 -10.89 18.77
C SER A 45 6.13 -9.57 19.50
N GLY A 46 6.99 -9.13 20.43
CA GLY A 46 6.83 -7.84 21.13
C GLY A 46 7.01 -6.59 20.25
N ALA A 47 7.86 -6.63 19.23
CA ALA A 47 8.06 -5.51 18.30
C ALA A 47 7.01 -5.51 17.17
N GLY A 48 6.52 -6.68 16.78
CA GLY A 48 5.58 -6.85 15.66
C GLY A 48 4.31 -6.00 15.82
N ASN A 49 3.68 -6.01 16.99
CA ASN A 49 2.46 -5.23 17.24
C ASN A 49 2.69 -3.71 17.16
N LYS A 50 3.84 -3.23 17.63
CA LYS A 50 4.19 -1.81 17.55
C LYS A 50 4.39 -1.38 16.10
N LEU A 51 5.11 -2.19 15.31
CA LEU A 51 5.34 -1.93 13.89
C LEU A 51 4.04 -2.00 13.08
N MET A 52 3.17 -2.98 13.35
CA MET A 52 1.82 -3.04 12.75
C MET A 52 0.99 -1.79 13.07
N GLY A 53 1.08 -1.28 14.30
CA GLY A 53 0.44 -0.02 14.68
C GLY A 53 1.00 1.20 13.92
N GLN A 54 2.32 1.24 13.68
CA GLN A 54 2.95 2.30 12.87
C GLN A 54 2.55 2.23 11.40
N LEU A 55 2.51 1.02 10.83
CA LEU A 55 2.04 0.79 9.45
C LEU A 55 0.55 1.14 9.29
N ALA A 56 -0.26 0.91 10.32
CA ALA A 56 -1.66 1.30 10.33
C ALA A 56 -1.85 2.83 10.37
N LYS A 57 -1.02 3.55 11.13
CA LYS A 57 -1.03 5.03 11.14
C LYS A 57 -0.68 5.62 9.76
N ARG A 58 0.19 4.95 9.00
CA ARG A 58 0.57 5.32 7.63
C ARG A 58 -0.42 4.83 6.56
N ASN A 59 -1.56 4.24 6.94
CA ASN A 59 -2.57 3.67 6.04
C ASN A 59 -2.02 2.60 5.05
N LEU A 60 -0.90 1.95 5.37
CA LEU A 60 -0.36 0.84 4.55
C LEU A 60 -1.05 -0.48 4.87
N ILE A 61 -1.54 -0.60 6.10
CA ILE A 61 -2.34 -1.70 6.59
C ILE A 61 -3.58 -1.11 7.25
N ALA A 62 -4.75 -1.71 7.07
CA ALA A 62 -5.94 -1.32 7.79
C ALA A 62 -6.26 -2.37 8.85
N ARG A 63 -6.44 -1.93 10.09
CA ARG A 63 -6.91 -2.81 11.17
C ARG A 63 -8.41 -3.02 11.00
N VAL A 64 -8.85 -4.28 10.98
CA VAL A 64 -10.25 -4.67 10.95
C VAL A 64 -10.57 -5.25 12.31
N GLN A 65 -11.34 -4.50 13.09
CA GLN A 65 -11.84 -4.94 14.40
C GLN A 65 -13.27 -5.43 14.22
N ASN A 66 -13.47 -6.75 14.18
CA ASN A 66 -14.79 -7.35 14.18
C ASN A 66 -14.91 -8.35 15.35
N ILE A 67 -16.11 -8.55 15.88
CA ILE A 67 -16.36 -9.33 17.10
C ILE A 67 -15.83 -10.76 16.99
N LYS A 68 -15.75 -11.32 15.78
CA LYS A 68 -15.23 -12.67 15.51
C LYS A 68 -13.81 -12.70 14.92
N TYR A 69 -13.33 -11.60 14.37
CA TYR A 69 -12.06 -11.52 13.64
C TYR A 69 -11.39 -10.18 13.93
N ASP A 70 -10.35 -10.18 14.76
CA ASP A 70 -9.42 -9.04 14.87
C ASP A 70 -8.18 -9.34 14.04
N GLY A 71 -7.81 -8.40 13.17
CA GLY A 71 -6.67 -8.57 12.31
C GLY A 71 -6.42 -7.37 11.41
N TYR A 72 -5.63 -7.63 10.39
CA TYR A 72 -5.09 -6.63 9.50
C TYR A 72 -5.36 -7.01 8.06
N ARG A 73 -5.74 -6.02 7.25
CA ARG A 73 -5.86 -6.15 5.80
C ARG A 73 -4.87 -5.23 5.11
N LEU A 74 -4.36 -5.64 3.96
CA LEU A 74 -3.48 -4.81 3.16
C LEU A 74 -4.29 -3.75 2.40
N THR A 75 -3.82 -2.52 2.37
CA THR A 75 -4.44 -1.45 1.58
C THR A 75 -3.77 -1.32 0.22
N TYR A 76 -4.39 -0.58 -0.71
CA TYR A 76 -3.76 -0.23 -1.99
C TYR A 76 -2.39 0.44 -1.81
N GLY A 77 -2.26 1.32 -0.81
CA GLY A 77 -0.96 1.95 -0.49
C GLY A 77 0.09 0.93 -0.05
N GLY A 78 -0.30 -0.09 0.72
CA GLY A 78 0.58 -1.21 1.09
C GLY A 78 1.07 -2.00 -0.13
N TYR A 79 0.18 -2.31 -1.07
CA TYR A 79 0.54 -2.97 -2.33
C TYR A 79 1.48 -2.10 -3.18
N ASP A 80 1.19 -0.81 -3.32
CA ASP A 80 2.01 0.12 -4.09
C ASP A 80 3.46 0.18 -3.51
N TYR A 81 3.59 0.16 -2.18
CA TYR A 81 4.89 0.18 -1.50
C TYR A 81 5.67 -1.12 -1.68
N LEU A 82 4.99 -2.27 -1.62
CA LEU A 82 5.60 -3.56 -1.90
C LEU A 82 6.08 -3.64 -3.36
N ALA A 83 5.28 -3.15 -4.30
CA ALA A 83 5.64 -3.11 -5.71
C ALA A 83 6.88 -2.25 -5.95
N ILE A 84 6.91 -1.02 -5.41
CA ILE A 84 8.07 -0.12 -5.55
C ILE A 84 9.32 -0.74 -4.92
N ARG A 85 9.21 -1.37 -3.74
CA ARG A 85 10.34 -2.07 -3.12
C ARG A 85 10.84 -3.24 -3.96
N ALA A 86 9.94 -4.01 -4.57
CA ALA A 86 10.32 -5.11 -5.44
C ALA A 86 11.06 -4.62 -6.70
N MET A 87 10.60 -3.53 -7.29
CA MET A 87 11.25 -2.88 -8.45
C MET A 87 12.61 -2.28 -8.07
N ALA A 88 12.71 -1.66 -6.89
CA ALA A 88 13.97 -1.14 -6.37
C ALA A 88 15.00 -2.24 -6.10
N LYS A 89 14.56 -3.41 -5.58
CA LYS A 89 15.43 -4.57 -5.36
C LYS A 89 15.95 -5.19 -6.68
N ARG A 90 15.21 -5.02 -7.78
CA ARG A 90 15.60 -5.48 -9.12
C ARG A 90 16.43 -4.45 -9.90
N ASP A 91 16.83 -3.36 -9.24
CA ASP A 91 17.58 -2.27 -9.83
C ASP A 91 16.88 -1.59 -11.03
N SER A 92 15.58 -1.79 -11.21
CA SER A 92 14.82 -1.17 -12.32
C SER A 92 14.25 0.20 -11.96
N LEU A 93 14.26 0.56 -10.67
CA LEU A 93 13.70 1.80 -10.16
C LEU A 93 14.61 2.33 -9.05
N TYR A 94 15.21 3.48 -9.27
CA TYR A 94 16.05 4.15 -8.28
C TYR A 94 15.31 5.30 -7.59
N SER A 95 14.55 6.08 -8.35
CA SER A 95 13.77 7.19 -7.82
C SER A 95 12.38 7.29 -8.43
N VAL A 96 11.41 7.70 -7.62
CA VAL A 96 10.06 8.03 -8.04
C VAL A 96 9.93 9.55 -8.09
N GLY A 97 9.57 10.06 -9.25
CA GLY A 97 9.32 11.48 -9.48
C GLY A 97 7.84 11.84 -9.39
N SER A 98 7.48 12.93 -10.07
CA SER A 98 6.11 13.45 -10.08
C SER A 98 5.15 12.53 -10.84
N GLN A 99 3.89 12.58 -10.42
CA GLN A 99 2.78 11.99 -11.17
C GLN A 99 2.51 12.82 -12.43
N ILE A 100 2.53 12.16 -13.60
CA ILE A 100 2.34 12.82 -14.91
C ILE A 100 0.87 12.70 -15.35
N GLY A 101 0.23 11.59 -15.00
CA GLY A 101 -1.12 11.28 -15.48
C GLY A 101 -1.94 10.53 -14.44
N VAL A 102 -3.21 10.93 -14.34
CA VAL A 102 -4.24 10.23 -13.55
C VAL A 102 -5.29 9.75 -14.55
N GLY A 103 -5.34 8.44 -14.77
CA GLY A 103 -6.39 7.79 -15.55
C GLY A 103 -7.49 7.24 -14.66
N LYS A 104 -8.60 6.80 -15.26
CA LYS A 104 -9.69 6.14 -14.51
C LYS A 104 -9.25 4.83 -13.87
N GLU A 105 -8.35 4.12 -14.54
CA GLU A 105 -7.93 2.76 -14.17
C GLU A 105 -6.42 2.66 -13.90
N SER A 106 -5.68 3.76 -14.02
CA SER A 106 -4.24 3.74 -13.84
C SER A 106 -3.66 5.10 -13.52
N ASP A 107 -2.65 5.11 -12.66
CA ASP A 107 -1.83 6.28 -12.37
C ASP A 107 -0.45 6.13 -13.03
N ILE A 108 0.05 7.21 -13.63
CA ILE A 108 1.35 7.25 -14.34
C ILE A 108 2.31 8.17 -13.60
N TYR A 109 3.48 7.62 -13.25
CA TYR A 109 4.55 8.33 -12.54
C TYR A 109 5.82 8.37 -13.40
N VAL A 110 6.56 9.49 -13.35
CA VAL A 110 7.96 9.51 -13.81
C VAL A 110 8.77 8.70 -12.82
N VAL A 111 9.63 7.81 -13.29
CA VAL A 111 10.65 7.15 -12.47
C VAL A 111 12.00 7.29 -13.15
N ALA A 112 13.08 7.17 -12.39
CA ALA A 112 14.42 7.14 -12.96
C ALA A 112 15.17 5.88 -12.52
N ASP A 113 15.95 5.36 -13.44
CA ASP A 113 16.88 4.26 -13.19
C ASP A 113 18.18 4.75 -12.53
N LYS A 114 19.05 3.83 -12.11
CA LYS A 114 20.38 4.14 -11.54
C LYS A 114 21.25 4.98 -12.47
N GLU A 115 21.11 4.79 -13.78
CA GLU A 115 21.83 5.54 -14.81
C GLU A 115 21.25 6.93 -15.08
N GLY A 116 20.13 7.29 -14.44
CA GLY A 116 19.45 8.57 -14.66
C GLY A 116 18.52 8.59 -15.88
N ASN A 117 18.34 7.45 -16.55
CA ASN A 117 17.37 7.28 -17.63
C ASN A 117 15.94 7.47 -17.09
N LYS A 118 15.17 8.37 -17.72
CA LYS A 118 13.79 8.64 -17.35
C LYS A 118 12.86 7.58 -17.95
N LEU A 119 12.12 6.92 -17.09
CA LEU A 119 11.16 5.88 -17.41
C LEU A 119 9.76 6.27 -16.90
N CYS A 120 8.74 5.57 -17.38
CA CYS A 120 7.36 5.75 -16.92
C CYS A 120 6.92 4.50 -16.16
N MET A 121 6.41 4.69 -14.94
CA MET A 121 5.79 3.63 -14.15
C MET A 121 4.27 3.77 -14.21
N LYS A 122 3.59 2.72 -14.67
CA LYS A 122 2.13 2.64 -14.70
C LYS A 122 1.64 1.76 -13.56
N MET A 123 0.89 2.35 -12.64
CA MET A 123 0.20 1.66 -11.54
C MET A 123 -1.23 1.38 -11.99
N HIS A 124 -1.64 0.12 -11.96
CA HIS A 124 -3.02 -0.25 -12.27
C HIS A 124 -3.90 -0.07 -11.03
N ARG A 125 -5.03 0.62 -11.20
CA ARG A 125 -6.01 0.87 -10.14
C ARG A 125 -7.40 0.54 -10.64
N PHE A 126 -7.81 -0.69 -10.40
CA PHE A 126 -9.18 -1.08 -10.65
C PHE A 126 -10.04 -0.67 -9.45
N VAL A 127 -10.89 0.34 -9.64
CA VAL A 127 -11.90 0.74 -8.66
C VAL A 127 -13.26 0.40 -9.24
N LEU A 128 -14.10 -0.32 -8.49
CA LEU A 128 -15.51 -0.46 -8.85
C LEU A 128 -16.17 0.93 -8.73
N SER A 129 -16.52 1.50 -9.88
CA SER A 129 -17.43 2.63 -10.11
C SER A 129 -17.16 3.92 -9.33
N THR A 130 -16.76 4.97 -10.06
CA THR A 130 -16.96 6.36 -9.62
C THR A 130 -18.45 6.62 -9.45
N PHE A 131 -18.95 6.72 -8.22
CA PHE A 131 -20.30 7.24 -7.98
C PHE A 131 -20.26 8.74 -8.27
N LEU A 132 -20.84 9.14 -9.41
CA LEU A 132 -21.08 10.55 -9.69
C LEU A 132 -22.21 10.98 -8.75
N SER A 133 -21.91 11.62 -7.62
CA SER A 133 -22.94 12.32 -6.84
C SER A 133 -23.47 13.46 -7.71
N LEU A 134 -24.61 13.22 -8.37
CA LEU A 134 -25.39 14.28 -8.99
C LEU A 134 -25.89 15.19 -7.86
N ASN A 135 -25.27 16.36 -7.72
CA ASN A 135 -25.80 17.44 -6.89
C ASN A 135 -27.10 17.93 -7.52
N VAL A 136 -28.21 17.25 -7.24
CA VAL A 136 -29.56 17.76 -7.53
C VAL A 136 -29.78 18.94 -6.60
N LYS A 137 -29.67 20.16 -7.14
CA LYS A 137 -30.12 21.36 -6.42
C LYS A 137 -31.60 21.16 -6.07
N PRO A 138 -32.01 21.30 -4.79
CA PRO A 138 -33.42 21.28 -4.46
C PRO A 138 -34.09 22.45 -5.18
N GLN A 139 -35.05 22.15 -6.07
CA GLN A 139 -35.96 23.17 -6.57
C GLN A 139 -36.85 23.60 -5.41
N THR A 140 -36.52 24.73 -4.79
CA THR A 140 -37.43 25.48 -3.92
C THR A 140 -38.62 25.94 -4.76
N ARG A 141 -39.80 25.47 -4.37
CA ARG A 141 -41.11 26.03 -4.77
C ARG A 141 -41.36 27.34 -4.05
#